data_AF-A0A8S0TEQ8-F1
#
_entry.id   AF-A0A8S0TEQ8-F1
#
_cell.length_a   1.000
_cell.length_b   1.000
_cell.length_c   1.000
_cell.angle_alpha   90.00
_cell.angle_beta   90.00
_cell.angle_gamma   90.00
#
_symmetry.space_group_name_H-M   'P 1'
#
loop_
_entity.id
_entity.type
_entity.pdbx_description
1 polymer ?
#
loop_
_entity_poly.entity_id
_entity_poly.type
_entity_poly.pdbx_seq_one_letter_code
_entity_poly.pdbx_strand_id
1 'polypeptide(L)'
;MAFHVRSNSLPSKSHPGIANVENHICRLKSSKETSVSASSICTKLASLRNLHEDINNLIQFPSLQKVLVNENRAIDLLDGSLKLIDMCEIARDVIFLTKESVQELESSLRRNRGIDAYKTSRKQIDKMVKKCIKNLKSFNPCCTPLLNEDSNLKAIASMFREGFSVLKSALTIFASKQKTWSLVSKFTHSSLVHSQMEEESNDQELYAMNIHKLQKDMDTLSVQNVMKQLMESEMTIQELEENLESFFQSLVKTRVSLLNVISD
;
A
#
# COMPACT_ATOMS: atom_id res chain seq x y z
N MET A 1 -2.55 -66.26 0.06
CA MET A 1 -2.57 -65.03 -0.74
C MET A 1 -2.35 -63.87 0.22
N ALA A 2 -1.13 -63.34 0.28
CA ALA A 2 -0.75 -62.31 1.26
C ALA A 2 -1.20 -60.93 0.77
N PHE A 3 -2.09 -60.28 1.51
CA PHE A 3 -2.52 -58.92 1.22
C PHE A 3 -1.46 -57.93 1.74
N HIS A 4 -0.77 -57.26 0.82
CA HIS A 4 0.05 -56.09 1.13
C HIS A 4 -0.88 -54.92 1.46
N VAL A 5 -1.01 -54.60 2.74
CA VAL A 5 -1.61 -53.34 3.20
C VAL A 5 -0.62 -52.22 2.85
N ARG A 6 -0.97 -51.39 1.85
CA ARG A 6 -0.25 -50.15 1.58
C ARG A 6 -0.66 -49.11 2.61
N SER A 7 0.32 -48.63 3.38
CA SER A 7 0.16 -47.51 4.31
C SER A 7 -0.19 -46.25 3.51
N ASN A 8 -1.40 -45.73 3.70
CA ASN A 8 -1.75 -44.39 3.23
C ASN A 8 -1.06 -43.38 4.14
N SER A 9 0.02 -42.76 3.66
CA SER A 9 0.61 -41.60 4.30
C SER A 9 -0.41 -40.46 4.28
N LEU A 10 -0.95 -40.12 5.45
CA LEU A 10 -1.72 -38.89 5.66
C LEU A 10 -0.89 -37.69 5.19
N PRO A 11 -1.51 -36.64 4.59
CA PRO A 11 -0.78 -35.43 4.27
C PRO A 11 -0.14 -34.91 5.57
N SER A 12 1.17 -34.71 5.55
CA SER A 12 1.94 -34.20 6.68
C SER A 12 1.28 -32.93 7.19
N LYS A 13 0.82 -32.95 8.43
CA LYS A 13 0.20 -31.80 9.10
C LYS A 13 1.20 -30.65 9.04
N SER A 14 0.85 -29.55 8.37
CA SER A 14 1.72 -28.37 8.25
C SER A 14 2.11 -27.89 9.65
N HIS A 15 3.38 -27.50 9.82
CA HIS A 15 3.87 -27.01 11.11
C HIS A 15 2.98 -25.85 11.59
N PRO A 16 2.59 -25.78 12.88
CA PRO A 16 1.61 -24.80 13.37
C PRO A 16 1.98 -23.34 13.07
N GLY A 17 3.27 -23.02 13.02
CA GLY A 17 3.76 -21.69 12.60
C GLY A 17 3.43 -21.32 11.15
N ILE A 18 3.49 -22.29 10.23
CA ILE A 18 3.17 -22.08 8.80
C ILE A 18 1.67 -21.84 8.62
N ALA A 19 0.84 -22.60 9.34
CA ALA A 19 -0.62 -22.46 9.29
C ALA A 19 -1.07 -21.06 9.76
N ASN A 20 -0.38 -20.47 10.75
CA ASN A 20 -0.65 -19.12 11.21
C ASN A 20 -0.33 -18.06 10.13
N VAL A 21 0.84 -18.18 9.51
CA VAL A 21 1.30 -17.32 8.41
C VAL A 21 0.35 -17.40 7.22
N GLU A 22 -0.06 -18.61 6.82
CA GLU A 22 -1.03 -18.80 5.73
C GLU A 22 -2.38 -18.16 6.04
N ASN A 23 -2.86 -18.28 7.28
CA ASN A 23 -4.11 -17.65 7.71
C ASN A 23 -4.03 -16.11 7.65
N HIS A 24 -2.93 -15.52 8.12
CA HIS A 24 -2.66 -14.08 8.01
C HIS A 24 -2.66 -13.61 6.54
N ILE A 25 -2.03 -14.36 5.64
CA ILE A 25 -2.03 -14.07 4.20
C ILE A 25 -3.44 -14.15 3.60
N CYS A 26 -4.21 -15.18 3.97
CA CYS A 26 -5.60 -15.33 3.49
C CYS A 26 -6.48 -14.15 3.92
N ARG A 27 -6.35 -13.69 5.17
CA ARG A 27 -7.06 -12.50 5.68
C ARG A 27 -6.68 -11.24 4.91
N LEU A 28 -5.40 -11.02 4.62
CA LEU A 28 -4.93 -9.89 3.82
C LEU A 28 -5.52 -9.91 2.40
N LYS A 29 -5.62 -11.10 1.78
CA LYS A 29 -6.21 -11.28 0.46
C LYS A 29 -7.71 -11.04 0.42
N SER A 30 -8.47 -11.54 1.41
CA SER A 30 -9.92 -11.34 1.45
C SER A 30 -10.29 -9.87 1.60
N SER A 31 -9.45 -9.07 2.24
CA SER A 31 -9.64 -7.63 2.38
C SER A 31 -9.35 -6.81 1.11
N LYS A 32 -9.07 -7.46 -0.03
CA LYS A 32 -8.74 -6.80 -1.30
C LYS A 32 -9.95 -6.21 -2.03
N GLU A 33 -11.17 -6.65 -1.70
CA GLU A 33 -12.41 -6.21 -2.35
C GLU A 33 -13.05 -4.97 -1.70
N THR A 34 -12.56 -4.55 -0.53
CA THR A 34 -13.09 -3.37 0.18
C THR A 34 -12.52 -2.07 -0.40
N SER A 35 -13.33 -1.01 -0.38
CA SER A 35 -12.94 0.38 -0.65
C SER A 35 -11.52 0.73 -0.17
N VAL A 36 -10.74 1.40 -1.01
CA VAL A 36 -9.36 1.84 -0.72
C VAL A 36 -9.42 3.05 0.21
N SER A 37 -9.67 2.82 1.49
CA SER A 37 -9.63 3.86 2.54
C SER A 37 -8.28 3.85 3.27
N ALA A 38 -7.90 5.00 3.84
CA ALA A 38 -6.68 5.14 4.63
C ALA A 38 -6.65 4.19 5.84
N SER A 39 -7.74 4.12 6.61
CA SER A 39 -7.87 3.20 7.75
C SER A 39 -7.73 1.72 7.34
N SER A 40 -8.34 1.31 6.22
CA SER A 40 -8.16 -0.03 5.65
C SER A 40 -6.70 -0.31 5.27
N ILE A 41 -5.97 0.71 4.83
CA ILE A 41 -4.54 0.58 4.52
C ILE A 41 -3.68 0.54 5.78
N CYS A 42 -3.96 1.36 6.79
CA CYS A 42 -3.28 1.30 8.10
C CYS A 42 -3.41 -0.10 8.73
N THR A 43 -4.63 -0.66 8.75
CA THR A 43 -4.87 -2.02 9.27
C THR A 43 -4.13 -3.09 8.47
N LYS A 44 -4.02 -2.94 7.15
CA LYS A 44 -3.24 -3.84 6.28
C LYS A 44 -1.73 -3.72 6.52
N LEU A 45 -1.20 -2.51 6.69
CA LEU A 45 0.21 -2.26 7.02
C LEU A 45 0.58 -2.86 8.37
N ALA A 46 -0.26 -2.65 9.40
CA ALA A 46 -0.08 -3.26 10.71
C ALA A 46 -0.12 -4.80 10.64
N SER A 47 -1.03 -5.35 9.83
CA SER A 47 -1.11 -6.80 9.61
C SER A 47 0.13 -7.35 8.89
N LEU A 48 0.66 -6.63 7.89
CA LEU A 48 1.91 -6.99 7.22
C LEU A 48 3.10 -6.95 8.17
N ARG A 49 3.22 -5.93 9.02
CA ARG A 49 4.27 -5.87 10.04
C ARG A 49 4.27 -7.13 10.92
N ASN A 50 3.09 -7.53 11.41
CA ASN A 50 2.97 -8.73 12.24
C ASN A 50 3.34 -10.00 11.45
N LEU A 51 2.92 -10.09 10.17
CA LEU A 51 3.28 -11.19 9.29
C LEU A 51 4.80 -11.29 9.06
N HIS A 52 5.48 -10.15 8.92
CA HIS A 52 6.94 -10.10 8.82
C HIS A 52 7.62 -10.61 10.09
N GLU A 53 7.07 -10.34 11.27
CA GLU A 53 7.57 -10.91 12.53
C GLU A 53 7.37 -12.42 12.59
N ASP A 54 6.20 -12.93 12.17
CA ASP A 54 5.94 -14.37 12.09
C ASP A 54 6.93 -15.07 11.14
N ILE A 55 7.22 -14.45 9.99
CA ILE A 55 8.19 -14.96 9.02
C ILE A 55 9.62 -14.91 9.56
N ASN A 56 10.00 -13.89 10.33
CA ASN A 56 11.30 -13.85 11.00
C ASN A 56 11.50 -15.05 11.90
N ASN A 57 10.46 -15.45 12.65
CA ASN A 57 10.50 -16.66 13.47
C ASN A 57 10.59 -17.93 12.62
N LEU A 58 9.90 -17.97 11.48
CA LEU A 58 9.93 -19.10 10.55
C LEU A 58 11.31 -19.30 9.92
N ILE A 59 12.00 -18.21 9.53
CA ILE A 59 13.35 -18.21 8.94
C ILE A 59 14.38 -18.89 9.85
N GLN A 60 14.18 -18.86 11.16
CA GLN A 60 15.05 -19.53 12.13
C GLN A 60 14.91 -21.06 12.16
N PHE A 61 13.90 -21.64 11.48
CA PHE A 61 13.73 -23.09 11.48
C PHE A 61 14.74 -23.78 10.56
N PRO A 62 15.40 -24.87 11.02
CA PRO A 62 16.40 -25.58 10.23
C PRO A 62 15.88 -26.09 8.87
N SER A 63 14.59 -26.45 8.81
CA SER A 63 13.95 -26.89 7.56
C SER A 63 13.91 -25.78 6.50
N LEU A 64 13.68 -24.54 6.92
CA LEU A 64 13.67 -23.39 6.01
C LEU A 64 15.09 -22.93 5.69
N GLN A 65 15.99 -22.91 6.66
CA GLN A 65 17.41 -22.59 6.41
C GLN A 65 18.02 -23.52 5.35
N LYS A 66 17.80 -24.84 5.46
CA LYS A 66 18.27 -25.81 4.46
C LYS A 66 17.74 -25.54 3.05
N VAL A 67 16.53 -25.00 2.93
CA VAL A 67 15.92 -24.63 1.65
C VAL A 67 16.47 -23.31 1.11
N LEU A 68 16.82 -22.37 2.00
CA LEU A 68 17.41 -21.07 1.71
C LEU A 68 18.88 -21.13 1.30
N VAL A 69 19.61 -22.19 1.66
CA VAL A 69 21.00 -22.43 1.21
C VAL A 69 21.11 -22.59 -0.32
N ASN A 70 19.98 -22.84 -1.02
CA ASN A 70 19.99 -22.80 -2.48
C ASN A 70 20.16 -21.35 -2.97
N GLU A 71 21.33 -21.04 -3.54
CA GLU A 71 21.74 -19.70 -4.01
C GLU A 71 20.69 -19.02 -4.89
N ASN A 72 20.06 -19.74 -5.83
CA ASN A 72 19.07 -19.14 -6.73
C ASN A 72 17.82 -18.64 -5.99
N ARG A 73 17.35 -19.40 -5.00
CA ARG A 73 16.15 -19.06 -4.21
C ARG A 73 16.43 -17.93 -3.23
N ALA A 74 17.61 -17.97 -2.61
CA ALA A 74 18.11 -16.91 -1.75
C ALA A 74 18.19 -15.57 -2.51
N ILE A 75 18.77 -15.59 -3.72
CA ILE A 75 18.87 -14.40 -4.57
C ILE A 75 17.48 -13.84 -4.90
N ASP A 76 16.53 -14.70 -5.28
CA ASP A 76 15.16 -14.25 -5.60
C ASP A 76 14.45 -13.60 -4.39
N LEU A 77 14.60 -14.16 -3.19
CA LEU A 77 14.02 -13.59 -1.96
C LEU A 77 14.71 -12.29 -1.54
N LEU A 78 16.04 -12.21 -1.68
CA LEU A 78 16.79 -11.00 -1.40
C LEU A 78 16.47 -9.90 -2.42
N ASP A 79 16.36 -10.21 -3.70
CA ASP A 79 15.91 -9.26 -4.72
C ASP A 79 14.48 -8.77 -4.43
N GLY A 80 13.59 -9.67 -4.01
CA GLY A 80 12.20 -9.33 -3.66
C GLY A 80 12.08 -8.43 -2.46
N SER A 81 12.82 -8.72 -1.40
CA SER A 81 12.87 -7.86 -0.22
C SER A 81 13.47 -6.48 -0.52
N LEU A 82 14.52 -6.39 -1.34
CA LEU A 82 15.12 -5.11 -1.72
C LEU A 82 14.13 -4.25 -2.51
N LYS A 83 13.51 -4.83 -3.55
CA LYS A 83 12.50 -4.15 -4.37
C LYS A 83 11.31 -3.65 -3.54
N LEU A 84 10.92 -4.42 -2.51
CA LEU A 84 9.83 -4.03 -1.62
C LEU A 84 10.24 -2.88 -0.69
N ILE A 85 11.48 -2.88 -0.20
CA ILE A 85 12.08 -1.78 0.57
C ILE A 85 12.14 -0.50 -0.28
N ASP A 86 12.64 -0.58 -1.51
CA ASP A 86 12.71 0.56 -2.44
C ASP A 86 11.32 1.17 -2.69
N MET A 87 10.30 0.32 -2.87
CA MET A 87 8.92 0.79 -3.03
C MET A 87 8.38 1.44 -1.75
N CYS A 88 8.72 0.89 -0.59
CA CYS A 88 8.32 1.44 0.71
C CYS A 88 8.95 2.81 0.94
N GLU A 89 10.21 3.00 0.54
CA GLU A 89 10.91 4.29 0.57
C GLU A 89 10.20 5.34 -0.29
N ILE A 90 9.86 4.99 -1.55
CA ILE A 90 9.08 5.89 -2.42
C ILE A 90 7.72 6.24 -1.80
N ALA A 91 7.06 5.28 -1.14
CA ALA A 91 5.80 5.54 -0.45
C ALA A 91 5.96 6.49 0.73
N ARG A 92 7.05 6.38 1.51
CA ARG A 92 7.39 7.32 2.60
C ARG A 92 7.60 8.73 2.06
N ASP A 93 8.36 8.88 0.98
CA ASP A 93 8.57 10.17 0.32
C ASP A 93 7.26 10.81 -0.15
N VAL A 94 6.36 10.01 -0.75
CA VAL A 94 5.04 10.48 -1.20
C VAL A 94 4.17 10.94 -0.03
N ILE A 95 4.17 10.21 1.08
CA ILE A 95 3.43 10.59 2.29
C ILE A 95 4.00 11.88 2.87
N PHE A 96 5.32 11.96 3.01
CA PHE A 96 6.02 13.15 3.51
C PHE A 96 5.69 14.39 2.68
N LEU A 97 5.83 14.32 1.35
CA LEU A 97 5.51 15.43 0.45
C LEU A 97 4.03 15.80 0.50
N THR A 98 3.14 14.81 0.67
CA THR A 98 1.70 15.08 0.82
C THR A 98 1.44 15.86 2.11
N LYS A 99 2.03 15.44 3.23
CA LYS A 99 1.94 16.14 4.52
C LYS A 99 2.39 17.59 4.41
N GLU A 100 3.57 17.82 3.83
CA GLU A 100 4.11 19.16 3.61
C GLU A 100 3.17 20.01 2.74
N SER A 101 2.62 19.43 1.67
CA SER A 101 1.68 20.14 0.80
C SER A 101 0.38 20.53 1.52
N VAL A 102 -0.14 19.67 2.41
CA VAL A 102 -1.34 19.96 3.21
C VAL A 102 -1.04 21.09 4.20
N GLN A 103 0.08 21.03 4.92
CA GLN A 103 0.51 22.08 5.84
C GLN A 103 0.76 23.43 5.13
N GLU A 104 1.34 23.40 3.93
CA GLU A 104 1.54 24.60 3.10
C GLU A 104 0.20 25.20 2.66
N LEU A 105 -0.77 24.36 2.28
CA LEU A 105 -2.12 24.80 1.92
C LEU A 105 -2.82 25.43 3.12
N GLU A 106 -2.78 24.81 4.30
CA GLU A 106 -3.33 25.38 5.53
C GLU A 106 -2.72 26.74 5.86
N SER A 107 -1.40 26.84 5.77
CA SER A 107 -0.66 28.08 6.01
C SER A 107 -1.06 29.18 5.02
N SER A 108 -1.23 28.82 3.75
CA SER A 108 -1.64 29.73 2.69
C SER A 108 -3.05 30.25 2.93
N LEU A 109 -4.00 29.36 3.26
CA LEU A 109 -5.38 29.74 3.57
C LEU A 109 -5.47 30.64 4.80
N ARG A 110 -4.74 30.32 5.88
CA ARG A 110 -4.73 31.14 7.11
C ARG A 110 -4.18 32.55 6.86
N ARG A 111 -3.23 32.68 5.93
CA ARG A 111 -2.59 33.96 5.55
C ARG A 111 -3.30 34.65 4.38
N ASN A 112 -4.41 34.08 3.89
CA ASN A 112 -5.12 34.53 2.70
C ASN A 112 -4.19 34.71 1.47
N ARG A 113 -3.31 33.73 1.24
CA ARG A 113 -2.35 33.67 0.12
C ARG A 113 -2.82 32.71 -0.96
N GLY A 114 -2.23 32.83 -2.15
CA GLY A 114 -2.49 31.92 -3.27
C GLY A 114 -2.07 30.47 -2.98
N ILE A 115 -2.70 29.53 -3.67
CA ILE A 115 -2.53 28.08 -3.46
C ILE A 115 -1.67 27.41 -4.56
N ASP A 116 -0.90 28.18 -5.32
CA ASP A 116 -0.18 27.67 -6.50
C ASP A 116 0.98 26.73 -6.14
N ALA A 117 1.59 26.91 -4.97
CA ALA A 117 2.60 25.99 -4.45
C ALA A 117 1.99 24.61 -4.16
N TYR A 118 0.87 24.54 -3.44
CA TYR A 118 0.10 23.30 -3.24
C TYR A 118 -0.25 22.59 -4.57
N LYS A 119 -0.71 23.32 -5.58
CA LYS A 119 -1.01 22.74 -6.91
C LYS A 119 0.24 22.13 -7.55
N THR A 120 1.38 22.79 -7.42
CA THR A 120 2.65 22.33 -7.96
C THR A 120 3.11 21.06 -7.25
N SER A 121 3.09 21.07 -5.91
CA SER A 121 3.39 19.90 -5.06
C SER A 121 2.47 18.72 -5.39
N ARG A 122 1.15 18.96 -5.56
CA ARG A 122 0.21 17.90 -5.97
C ARG A 122 0.51 17.31 -7.35
N LYS A 123 0.90 18.12 -8.34
CA LYS A 123 1.33 17.63 -9.66
C LYS A 123 2.59 16.78 -9.55
N GLN A 124 3.54 17.19 -8.71
CA GLN A 124 4.77 16.43 -8.46
C GLN A 124 4.47 15.09 -7.80
N ILE A 125 3.67 15.09 -6.72
CA ILE A 125 3.27 13.86 -6.01
C ILE A 125 2.55 12.91 -6.97
N ASP A 126 1.58 13.41 -7.74
CA ASP A 126 0.85 12.60 -8.72
C ASP A 126 1.79 11.97 -9.78
N LYS A 127 2.79 12.73 -10.26
CA LYS A 127 3.81 12.22 -11.18
C LYS A 127 4.67 11.14 -10.52
N MET A 128 5.07 11.31 -9.27
CA MET A 128 5.83 10.31 -8.50
C MET A 128 5.03 9.03 -8.31
N VAL A 129 3.77 9.14 -7.87
CA VAL A 129 2.86 8.00 -7.69
C VAL A 129 2.64 7.25 -8.99
N LYS A 130 2.33 7.96 -10.09
CA LYS A 130 2.13 7.35 -11.41
C LYS A 130 3.40 6.64 -11.91
N LYS A 131 4.58 7.27 -11.74
CA LYS A 131 5.87 6.66 -12.08
C LYS A 131 6.13 5.40 -11.27
N CYS A 132 5.88 5.44 -9.95
CA CYS A 132 6.05 4.30 -9.06
C CYS A 132 5.11 3.14 -9.43
N ILE A 133 3.82 3.41 -9.62
CA ILE A 133 2.83 2.40 -10.02
C ILE A 133 3.15 1.82 -11.40
N LYS A 134 3.69 2.62 -12.33
CA LYS A 134 4.16 2.13 -13.63
C LYS A 134 5.33 1.17 -13.48
N ASN A 135 6.31 1.52 -12.65
CA ASN A 135 7.47 0.67 -12.34
C ASN A 135 7.09 -0.58 -11.52
N LEU A 136 5.97 -0.57 -10.81
CA LEU A 136 5.45 -1.77 -10.13
C LEU A 136 5.19 -2.94 -11.09
N LYS A 137 4.86 -2.66 -12.35
CA LYS A 137 4.71 -3.72 -13.35
C LYS A 137 6.03 -4.48 -13.59
N SER A 138 7.18 -3.84 -13.43
CA SER A 138 8.48 -4.52 -13.49
C SER A 138 8.90 -5.17 -12.17
N PHE A 139 8.30 -4.78 -11.04
CA PHE A 139 8.53 -5.40 -9.73
C PHE A 139 7.71 -6.68 -9.49
N ASN A 140 6.61 -6.86 -10.23
CA ASN A 140 5.65 -7.97 -10.08
C ASN A 140 6.17 -9.42 -10.33
N PRO A 141 7.31 -9.70 -11.02
CA PRO A 141 7.79 -11.07 -11.14
C PRO A 141 8.65 -11.54 -9.97
N CYS A 142 8.95 -10.69 -8.98
CA CYS A 142 9.86 -11.12 -7.93
C CYS A 142 9.19 -12.18 -7.05
N CYS A 143 9.86 -13.33 -6.90
CA CYS A 143 9.38 -14.54 -6.23
C CYS A 143 8.25 -15.32 -6.94
N THR A 144 7.86 -15.00 -8.19
CA THR A 144 6.88 -15.85 -8.91
C THR A 144 7.32 -17.31 -9.10
N PRO A 145 8.61 -17.62 -9.34
CA PRO A 145 9.06 -19.02 -9.43
C PRO A 145 8.84 -19.78 -8.11
N LEU A 146 8.98 -19.08 -6.98
CA LEU A 146 8.88 -19.64 -5.62
C LEU A 146 7.44 -19.96 -5.19
N LEU A 147 6.42 -19.47 -5.92
CA LEU A 147 5.01 -19.73 -5.59
C LEU A 147 4.57 -21.18 -5.85
N ASN A 148 5.34 -21.93 -6.64
CA ASN A 148 5.10 -23.34 -6.96
C ASN A 148 5.99 -24.30 -6.15
N GLU A 149 6.75 -23.79 -5.17
CA GLU A 149 7.69 -24.58 -4.38
C GLU A 149 7.12 -24.98 -3.01
N ASP A 150 8.01 -25.32 -2.07
CA ASP A 150 7.73 -25.66 -0.68
C ASP A 150 6.78 -24.64 0.00
N SER A 151 5.94 -25.12 0.91
CA SER A 151 4.93 -24.30 1.57
C SER A 151 5.53 -23.09 2.31
N ASN A 152 6.75 -23.22 2.84
CA ASN A 152 7.43 -22.11 3.51
C ASN A 152 7.84 -21.01 2.53
N LEU A 153 8.45 -21.38 1.41
CA LEU A 153 8.87 -20.42 0.38
C LEU A 153 7.67 -19.73 -0.27
N LYS A 154 6.61 -20.50 -0.52
CA LYS A 154 5.35 -19.96 -1.03
C LYS A 154 4.73 -18.95 -0.07
N ALA A 155 4.85 -19.17 1.24
CA ALA A 155 4.38 -18.25 2.26
C ALA A 155 5.19 -16.93 2.25
N ILE A 156 6.52 -17.00 2.21
CA ILE A 156 7.40 -15.81 2.13
C ILE A 156 7.16 -15.04 0.84
N ALA A 157 7.12 -15.72 -0.31
CA ALA A 157 6.82 -15.12 -1.60
C ALA A 157 5.44 -14.45 -1.61
N SER A 158 4.43 -15.08 -1.00
CA SER A 158 3.10 -14.50 -0.86
C SER A 158 3.08 -13.27 0.03
N MET A 159 3.82 -13.27 1.14
CA MET A 159 3.98 -12.10 2.00
C MET A 159 4.54 -10.90 1.21
N PHE A 160 5.64 -11.08 0.46
CA PHE A 160 6.19 -10.00 -0.36
C PHE A 160 5.17 -9.49 -1.40
N ARG A 161 4.45 -10.39 -2.07
CA ARG A 161 3.39 -10.03 -3.01
C ARG A 161 2.30 -9.18 -2.35
N GLU A 162 1.84 -9.56 -1.16
CA GLU A 162 0.84 -8.76 -0.44
C GLU A 162 1.43 -7.41 0.00
N GLY A 163 2.70 -7.36 0.40
CA GLY A 163 3.45 -6.11 0.66
C GLY A 163 3.40 -5.14 -0.52
N PHE A 164 3.76 -5.60 -1.72
CA PHE A 164 3.66 -4.79 -2.95
C PHE A 164 2.23 -4.32 -3.22
N SER A 165 1.23 -5.20 -3.01
CA SER A 165 -0.18 -4.87 -3.22
C SER A 165 -0.69 -3.79 -2.25
N VAL A 166 -0.30 -3.87 -0.98
CA VAL A 166 -0.68 -2.87 0.04
C VAL A 166 0.00 -1.54 -0.23
N LEU A 167 1.31 -1.53 -0.53
CA LEU A 167 2.03 -0.29 -0.88
C LEU A 167 1.46 0.38 -2.13
N LYS A 168 1.09 -0.40 -3.16
CA LYS A 168 0.40 0.14 -4.34
C LYS A 168 -0.91 0.83 -3.96
N SER A 169 -1.67 0.20 -3.06
CA SER A 169 -2.95 0.74 -2.60
C SER A 169 -2.74 2.03 -1.80
N ALA A 170 -1.75 2.05 -0.90
CA ALA A 170 -1.33 3.24 -0.15
C ALA A 170 -0.96 4.40 -1.08
N LEU A 171 -0.10 4.15 -2.08
CA LEU A 171 0.26 5.15 -3.09
C LEU A 171 -0.95 5.65 -3.89
N THR A 172 -1.92 4.78 -4.16
CA THR A 172 -3.12 5.14 -4.95
C THR A 172 -4.02 6.13 -4.21
N ILE A 173 -4.04 6.13 -2.87
CA ILE A 173 -4.72 7.19 -2.08
C ILE A 173 -4.20 8.57 -2.49
N PHE A 174 -2.89 8.67 -2.70
CA PHE A 174 -2.21 9.92 -3.04
C PHE A 174 -2.17 10.18 -4.54
N ALA A 175 -2.79 9.36 -5.39
CA ALA A 175 -2.94 9.67 -6.80
C ALA A 175 -4.10 10.65 -6.99
N SER A 176 -3.92 11.70 -7.80
CA SER A 176 -5.09 12.44 -8.27
C SER A 176 -5.78 11.60 -9.34
N LYS A 177 -7.05 11.22 -9.13
CA LYS A 177 -7.87 10.83 -10.28
C LYS A 177 -8.07 12.09 -11.12
N GLN A 178 -7.25 12.26 -12.15
CA GLN A 178 -7.64 13.06 -13.30
C GLN A 178 -8.80 12.30 -13.95
N LYS A 179 -10.05 12.54 -13.51
CA LYS A 179 -11.17 12.46 -14.45
C LYS A 179 -10.89 13.57 -15.47
N THR A 180 -10.11 13.19 -16.48
CA THR A 180 -10.13 13.65 -17.88
C THR A 180 -10.69 15.05 -18.09
N TRP A 181 -9.84 15.96 -18.58
CA TRP A 181 -10.30 17.01 -19.47
C TRP A 181 -11.04 16.42 -20.68
N SER A 182 -12.36 16.34 -20.56
CA SER A 182 -13.37 16.28 -21.62
C SER A 182 -14.70 16.58 -20.91
N LEU A 183 -15.31 17.75 -21.01
CA LEU A 183 -15.70 18.41 -22.25
C LEU A 183 -15.66 19.94 -22.13
N VAL A 184 -15.14 20.50 -23.21
CA VAL A 184 -15.18 21.89 -23.66
C VAL A 184 -16.58 22.52 -23.50
N SER A 185 -16.57 23.75 -22.99
CA SER A 185 -17.57 24.83 -23.16
C SER A 185 -19.01 24.44 -23.55
N LYS A 186 -19.93 24.45 -22.58
CA LYS A 186 -21.30 24.95 -22.79
C LYS A 186 -21.81 25.60 -21.50
N PHE A 187 -21.34 26.83 -21.23
CA PHE A 187 -22.19 27.80 -20.58
C PHE A 187 -23.06 28.40 -21.69
N THR A 188 -24.28 27.88 -21.83
CA THR A 188 -25.40 28.63 -22.38
C THR A 188 -26.60 28.33 -21.52
N HIS A 189 -27.18 29.39 -20.96
CA HIS A 189 -28.42 29.43 -20.19
C HIS A 189 -29.54 28.54 -20.77
N SER A 190 -30.19 27.72 -19.94
CA SER A 190 -31.63 27.82 -19.58
C SER A 190 -32.21 26.51 -19.02
N SER A 191 -33.14 26.67 -18.08
CA SER A 191 -34.35 25.86 -17.80
C SER A 191 -34.24 24.34 -17.52
N LEU A 192 -34.52 23.99 -16.25
CA LEU A 192 -35.53 23.03 -15.76
C LEU A 192 -35.51 21.56 -16.25
N VAL A 193 -35.76 20.66 -15.28
CA VAL A 193 -36.19 19.24 -15.35
C VAL A 193 -35.11 18.18 -15.05
N HIS A 194 -35.17 17.71 -13.80
CA HIS A 194 -35.18 16.31 -13.33
C HIS A 194 -34.42 15.23 -14.12
N SER A 195 -33.38 14.62 -13.53
CA SER A 195 -33.36 13.18 -13.19
C SER A 195 -32.00 12.70 -12.66
N GLN A 196 -32.10 11.80 -11.67
CA GLN A 196 -31.12 10.81 -11.21
C GLN A 196 -29.83 11.28 -10.53
N MET A 197 -29.94 11.36 -9.19
CA MET A 197 -28.91 10.95 -8.25
C MET A 197 -28.32 9.59 -8.65
N GLU A 198 -27.06 9.58 -9.08
CA GLU A 198 -26.16 8.47 -8.85
C GLU A 198 -25.15 8.93 -7.79
N GLU A 199 -25.40 8.46 -6.58
CA GLU A 199 -24.58 8.65 -5.40
C GLU A 199 -23.34 7.73 -5.54
N GLU A 200 -22.36 8.14 -6.34
CA GLU A 200 -21.04 7.48 -6.37
C GLU A 200 -20.28 7.81 -5.07
N SER A 201 -20.29 6.87 -4.13
CA SER A 201 -19.29 6.60 -3.08
C SER A 201 -18.26 7.74 -2.84
N ASN A 202 -18.52 8.51 -1.80
CA ASN A 202 -17.79 9.70 -1.34
C ASN A 202 -16.38 9.40 -0.74
N ASP A 203 -15.86 8.18 -0.87
CA ASP A 203 -14.74 7.70 -0.03
C ASP A 203 -13.38 7.72 -0.74
N GLN A 204 -13.33 8.12 -2.01
CA GLN A 204 -12.11 8.05 -2.83
C GLN A 204 -11.41 9.40 -3.07
N GLU A 205 -11.80 10.44 -2.35
CA GLU A 205 -11.32 11.83 -2.53
C GLU A 205 -10.68 12.45 -1.27
N LEU A 206 -9.96 11.67 -0.45
CA LEU A 206 -9.29 12.22 0.75
C LEU A 206 -8.34 13.41 0.46
N TYR A 207 -7.79 13.51 -0.75
CA TYR A 207 -6.83 14.58 -1.13
C TYR A 207 -7.15 15.26 -2.46
N ALA A 208 -8.27 14.91 -3.10
CA ALA A 208 -8.73 15.53 -4.34
C ALA A 208 -9.55 16.79 -4.03
N MET A 209 -8.98 17.68 -3.21
CA MET A 209 -9.64 18.93 -2.88
C MET A 209 -9.88 19.71 -4.17
N ASN A 210 -11.14 20.01 -4.47
CA ASN A 210 -11.51 20.62 -5.75
C ASN A 210 -10.91 22.03 -5.82
N ILE A 211 -9.75 22.14 -6.47
CA ILE A 211 -8.95 23.37 -6.60
C ILE A 211 -9.80 24.52 -7.16
N HIS A 212 -10.82 24.22 -7.97
CA HIS A 212 -11.76 25.22 -8.49
C HIS A 212 -12.65 25.84 -7.41
N LYS A 213 -12.98 25.11 -6.34
CA LYS A 213 -13.73 25.63 -5.19
C LYS A 213 -12.86 26.62 -4.39
N LEU A 214 -11.56 26.38 -4.31
CA LEU A 214 -10.57 27.25 -3.63
C LEU A 214 -10.24 28.55 -4.40
N GLN A 215 -10.61 28.66 -5.68
CA GLN A 215 -10.27 29.83 -6.53
C GLN A 215 -11.30 30.96 -6.53
N LYS A 216 -12.53 30.69 -6.12
CA LYS A 216 -13.64 31.67 -6.14
C LYS A 216 -13.86 32.14 -4.70
N ASP A 217 -14.00 33.45 -4.46
CA ASP A 217 -14.19 34.08 -3.14
C ASP A 217 -14.87 33.13 -2.15
N MET A 218 -14.05 32.44 -1.36
CA MET A 218 -14.52 31.48 -0.38
C MET A 218 -15.03 32.30 0.79
N ASP A 219 -16.33 32.26 1.05
CA ASP A 219 -16.90 32.86 2.25
C ASP A 219 -16.22 32.26 3.50
N THR A 220 -16.12 33.04 4.57
CA THR A 220 -15.39 32.68 5.81
C THR A 220 -15.81 31.32 6.35
N LEU A 221 -17.11 31.01 6.25
CA LEU A 221 -17.72 29.75 6.67
C LEU A 221 -17.23 28.54 5.86
N SER A 222 -16.93 28.76 4.57
CA SER A 222 -16.38 27.73 3.67
C SER A 222 -14.88 27.50 3.90
N VAL A 223 -14.11 28.54 4.26
CA VAL A 223 -12.70 28.42 4.64
C VAL A 223 -12.55 27.61 5.93
N GLN A 224 -13.41 27.85 6.92
CA GLN A 224 -13.38 27.09 8.17
C GLN A 224 -13.66 25.59 7.96
N ASN A 225 -14.61 25.26 7.09
CA ASN A 225 -14.89 23.86 6.73
C ASN A 225 -13.71 23.22 6.00
N VAL A 226 -13.06 23.95 5.10
CA VAL A 226 -11.84 23.51 4.41
C VAL A 226 -10.70 23.26 5.39
N MET A 227 -10.45 24.16 6.34
CA MET A 227 -9.42 23.98 7.36
C MET A 227 -9.70 22.74 8.23
N LYS A 228 -10.96 22.49 8.59
CA LYS A 228 -11.34 21.29 9.35
C LYS A 228 -11.00 20.00 8.56
N GLN A 229 -11.32 19.98 7.26
CA GLN A 229 -10.98 18.84 6.39
C GLN A 229 -9.47 18.65 6.26
N LEU A 230 -8.69 19.73 6.19
CA LEU A 230 -7.22 19.65 6.12
C LEU A 230 -6.65 19.05 7.41
N MET A 231 -7.14 19.45 8.59
CA MET A 231 -6.74 18.86 9.87
C MET A 231 -7.08 17.37 9.96
N GLU A 232 -8.29 16.97 9.55
CA GLU A 232 -8.69 15.56 9.47
C GLU A 232 -7.79 14.76 8.53
N SER A 233 -7.42 15.38 7.39
CA SER A 233 -6.51 14.76 6.43
C SER A 233 -5.09 14.64 6.97
N GLU A 234 -4.59 15.61 7.75
CA GLU A 234 -3.26 15.58 8.36
C GLU A 234 -3.15 14.45 9.40
N MET A 235 -4.17 14.28 10.24
CA MET A 235 -4.22 13.14 11.18
C MET A 235 -4.18 11.80 10.44
N THR A 236 -4.90 11.69 9.33
CA THR A 236 -4.92 10.49 8.50
C THR A 236 -3.55 10.24 7.84
N ILE A 237 -2.87 11.29 7.37
CA ILE A 237 -1.51 11.21 6.82
C ILE A 237 -0.53 10.74 7.90
N GLN A 238 -0.63 11.30 9.10
CA GLN A 238 0.22 10.94 10.24
C GLN A 238 0.07 9.45 10.59
N GLU A 239 -1.17 8.95 10.66
CA GLU A 239 -1.42 7.52 10.93
C GLU A 239 -0.81 6.63 9.84
N LEU A 240 -0.95 7.02 8.56
CA LEU A 240 -0.33 6.29 7.44
C LEU A 240 1.20 6.32 7.51
N GLU A 241 1.80 7.46 7.87
CA GLU A 241 3.24 7.64 8.03
C GLU A 241 3.79 6.69 9.11
N GLU A 242 3.17 6.65 10.28
CA GLU A 242 3.56 5.79 11.41
C GLU A 242 3.44 4.29 11.08
N ASN A 243 2.33 3.89 10.47
CA ASN A 243 2.12 2.50 10.08
C ASN A 243 3.09 2.06 8.96
N LEU A 244 3.41 2.96 8.02
CA LEU A 244 4.35 2.68 6.95
C LEU A 244 5.79 2.59 7.49
N GLU A 245 6.17 3.46 8.41
CA GLU A 245 7.47 3.40 9.10
C GLU A 245 7.64 2.08 9.87
N SER A 246 6.62 1.69 10.63
CA SER A 246 6.62 0.42 11.37
C SER A 246 6.74 -0.79 10.43
N PHE A 247 6.06 -0.75 9.27
CA PHE A 247 6.21 -1.76 8.24
C PHE A 247 7.61 -1.76 7.62
N PHE A 248 8.18 -0.59 7.28
CA PHE A 248 9.54 -0.46 6.76
C PHE A 248 10.59 -1.09 7.68
N GLN A 249 10.53 -0.82 8.98
CA GLN A 249 11.43 -1.43 9.96
C GLN A 249 11.32 -2.96 9.98
N SER A 250 10.09 -3.50 9.89
CA SER A 250 9.87 -4.95 9.81
C SER A 250 10.42 -5.58 8.51
N LEU A 251 10.39 -4.85 7.39
CA LEU A 251 10.98 -5.27 6.12
C LEU A 251 12.50 -5.37 6.22
N VAL A 252 13.14 -4.33 6.76
CA VAL A 252 14.60 -4.30 6.95
C VAL A 252 15.02 -5.45 7.86
N LYS A 253 14.32 -5.66 8.99
CA LYS A 253 14.58 -6.79 9.89
C LYS A 253 14.47 -8.13 9.16
N THR A 254 13.43 -8.31 8.34
CA THR A 254 13.24 -9.53 7.55
C THR A 254 14.37 -9.77 6.55
N ARG A 255 14.80 -8.72 5.86
CA ARG A 255 15.95 -8.80 4.96
C ARG A 255 17.23 -9.19 5.69
N VAL A 256 17.49 -8.61 6.86
CA VAL A 256 18.64 -8.96 7.69
C VAL A 256 18.57 -10.43 8.12
N SER A 257 17.40 -10.92 8.56
CA SER A 257 17.22 -12.33 8.90
C SER A 257 17.54 -13.26 7.73
N LEU A 258 17.09 -12.92 6.51
CA LEU A 258 17.42 -13.67 5.29
C LEU A 258 18.93 -13.67 5.01
N LEU A 259 19.56 -12.49 5.08
CA LEU A 259 21.01 -12.35 4.84
C LEU A 259 21.86 -13.16 5.82
N ASN A 260 21.48 -13.17 7.09
CA ASN A 260 22.20 -13.94 8.12
C ASN A 260 22.17 -15.44 7.81
N VAL A 261 21.00 -15.99 7.47
CA VAL A 261 20.86 -17.41 7.11
C VAL A 261 21.65 -17.80 5.86
N ILE A 262 21.83 -16.87 4.92
CA ILE A 262 22.57 -17.13 3.68
C ILE A 262 24.10 -17.00 3.89
N SER A 263 24.52 -16.25 4.91
CA SER A 263 25.93 -15.96 5.18
C SER A 263 26.56 -16.91 6.21
N ASP A 264 25.74 -17.67 6.95
CA ASP A 264 26.14 -18.70 7.92
C ASP A 264 26.40 -20.07 7.26
#